data_AF-A0AAV5WP10-F1
#
_entry.id   AF-A0AAV5WP10-F1
#
_cell.length_a   1.000
_cell.length_b   1.000
_cell.length_c   1.000
_cell.angle_alpha   90.00
_cell.angle_beta   90.00
_cell.angle_gamma   90.00
#
_symmetry.space_group_name_H-M   'P 1'
#
loop_
_entity.id
_entity.type
_entity.pdbx_description
1 polymer ?
#
loop_
_entity_poly.entity_id
_entity_poly.type
_entity_poly.pdbx_seq_one_letter_code
_entity_poly.pdbx_strand_id
1 'polypeptide(L)' 'KTLKKEKTEDISRLKILLLGGADAGKSTILKQMRILHMNGFDPMEMRMFQKLMRNNLFKV' A
#
# COMPACT_ATOMS: atom_id res chain seq x y z
N LYS A 1 19.72 12.70 22.43
CA LYS A 1 19.86 11.26 22.10
C LYS A 1 18.91 10.82 20.99
N THR A 2 17.70 11.39 20.90
CA THR A 2 16.66 11.09 19.91
C THR A 2 17.09 11.33 18.45
N LEU A 3 17.68 12.48 18.14
CA LEU A 3 18.11 12.87 16.78
C LEU A 3 19.15 11.92 16.15
N LYS A 4 20.02 11.31 16.95
CA LYS A 4 21.00 10.34 16.45
C LYS A 4 20.33 9.03 16.04
N LYS A 5 19.30 8.60 16.79
CA LYS A 5 18.54 7.38 16.52
C LYS A 5 17.70 7.52 15.25
N GLU A 6 17.00 8.65 15.09
CA GLU A 6 16.24 8.95 13.87
C GLU A 6 17.14 8.97 12.62
N LYS A 7 18.33 9.58 12.72
CA LYS A 7 19.30 9.58 11.62
C LYS A 7 19.73 8.17 11.20
N THR A 8 19.93 7.27 12.16
CA THR A 8 20.28 5.87 11.87
C THR A 8 19.12 5.09 11.27
N GLU A 9 17.90 5.30 11.77
CA GLU A 9 16.68 4.70 11.20
C GLU A 9 16.45 5.16 9.76
N ASP A 10 16.65 6.44 9.46
CA ASP A 10 16.48 6.98 8.10
C ASP A 10 17.51 6.43 7.10
N ILE A 11 18.75 6.17 7.52
CA ILE A 11 19.76 5.50 6.67
C ILE A 11 19.31 4.07 6.30
N SER A 12 18.58 3.40 7.20
CA SER A 12 18.07 2.05 6.97
C SER A 12 16.78 2.00 6.13
N ARG A 13 16.12 3.14 5.90
CA ARG A 13 14.86 3.22 5.15
C ARG A 13 15.11 3.37 3.65
N LEU A 14 14.67 2.37 2.87
CA LEU A 14 14.66 2.46 1.41
C LEU A 14 13.41 3.21 0.91
N LYS A 15 13.60 4.23 0.06
CA LYS A 15 12.51 4.96 -0.61
C LYS A 15 12.37 4.46 -2.05
N ILE A 16 11.20 3.92 -2.40
CA ILE A 16 10.91 3.36 -3.73
C ILE A 16 9.88 4.24 -4.43
N LEU A 17 10.13 4.58 -5.71
CA LEU A 17 9.20 5.28 -6.58
C LEU A 17 8.72 4.34 -7.69
N LEU A 18 7.42 4.12 -7.78
CA LEU A 18 6.79 3.32 -8.85
C LEU A 18 6.23 4.24 -9.94
N LEU A 19 6.74 4.11 -11.16
CA LEU A 19 6.34 4.91 -12.33
C LEU A 19 5.58 4.05 -13.35
N GLY A 20 4.71 4.68 -14.14
CA GLY A 20 3.94 4.02 -15.21
C GLY A 20 2.59 4.69 -15.48
N GLY A 21 1.97 4.38 -16.63
CA GLY A 21 0.64 4.88 -17.03
C GLY A 21 -0.48 4.56 -16.03
N ALA A 22 -1.63 5.23 -16.14
CA ALA A 22 -2.71 5.20 -15.14
C ALA A 22 -3.05 3.77 -14.65
N ASP A 23 -3.27 2.84 -15.59
CA ASP A 23 -3.74 1.48 -15.32
C ASP A 23 -2.64 0.42 -15.31
N ALA A 24 -1.38 0.82 -15.24
CA ALA A 24 -0.24 -0.11 -15.23
C ALA A 24 -0.14 -0.98 -13.95
N GLY A 25 -1.12 -0.94 -13.05
CA GLY A 25 -1.15 -1.79 -11.85
C GLY A 25 -0.25 -1.34 -10.69
N LYS A 26 0.21 -0.08 -10.67
CA LYS A 26 1.07 0.47 -9.60
C LYS A 26 0.46 0.27 -8.20
N SER A 27 -0.84 0.53 -8.05
CA SER A 27 -1.58 0.30 -6.81
C SER A 27 -1.70 -1.19 -6.46
N THR A 28 -1.70 -2.08 -7.46
CA THR A 28 -1.72 -3.53 -7.26
C THR A 28 -0.40 -4.02 -6.69
N ILE A 29 0.74 -3.51 -7.18
CA ILE A 29 2.07 -3.83 -6.62
C ILE A 29 2.15 -3.41 -5.15
N LEU A 30 1.69 -2.19 -4.81
CA LEU A 30 1.66 -1.73 -3.42
C LEU A 30 0.76 -2.59 -2.52
N LYS A 31 -0.39 -3.03 -3.03
CA LYS A 31 -1.26 -3.97 -2.29
C LYS A 31 -0.57 -5.31 -2.03
N GLN A 32 0.17 -5.85 -3.00
CA GLN A 32 0.94 -7.09 -2.82
C GLN A 32 2.06 -6.92 -1.77
N MET A 33 2.75 -5.78 -1.78
CA MET A 33 3.76 -5.49 -0.75
C MET A 33 3.15 -5.50 0.66
N ARG A 34 1.94 -4.97 0.84
CA ARG A 34 1.20 -5.04 2.11
C ARG A 34 0.86 -6.48 2.52
N ILE A 35 0.46 -7.32 1.57
CA ILE A 35 0.11 -8.73 1.84
C ILE A 35 1.34 -9.53 2.26
N LEU A 36 2.47 -9.34 1.56
CA LEU A 36 3.67 -10.17 1.73
C LEU A 36 4.58 -9.71 2.87
N HIS A 37 4.68 -8.41 3.13
CA HIS A 37 5.71 -7.83 4.02
C HIS A 37 5.13 -7.04 5.20
N MET A 38 3.80 -6.97 5.33
CA MET A 38 3.11 -6.28 6.43
C MET A 38 2.00 -7.17 6.98
N ASN A 39 1.20 -6.65 7.91
CA ASN A 39 0.08 -7.38 8.53
C ASN A 39 -1.18 -7.46 7.62
N GLY A 40 -1.03 -7.38 6.30
CA GLY A 40 -2.14 -7.43 5.36
C GLY A 40 -3.13 -6.25 5.48
N PHE A 41 -4.43 -6.56 5.39
CA PHE A 41 -5.53 -5.61 5.48
C PHE A 41 -6.44 -5.97 6.65
N ASP A 42 -6.88 -4.97 7.40
CA ASP A 42 -7.77 -5.20 8.53
C ASP A 42 -9.22 -5.49 8.07
N PRO A 43 -10.08 -6.06 8.94
CA PRO A 43 -11.46 -6.39 8.57
C PRO A 43 -12.33 -5.20 8.13
N MET A 44 -12.06 -3.99 8.66
CA MET A 44 -12.76 -2.77 8.26
C MET A 44 -12.33 -2.33 6.85
N GLU A 45 -11.04 -2.38 6.54
CA GLU A 45 -10.51 -2.17 5.19
C GLU A 45 -11.13 -3.18 4.20
N MET A 46 -11.20 -4.46 4.56
CA MET A 46 -11.82 -5.49 3.70
C MET A 46 -13.30 -5.21 3.41
N ARG A 47 -14.08 -4.77 4.40
CA ARG A 47 -15.48 -4.35 4.19
C ARG A 47 -15.60 -3.16 3.25
N MET A 48 -14.68 -2.19 3.36
CA MET A 48 -14.63 -1.05 2.45
C MET A 48 -14.31 -1.52 1.02
N PHE A 49 -13.36 -2.43 0.84
CA PHE A 49 -13.06 -3.02 -0.46
C PHE A 49 -14.26 -3.77 -1.03
N GLN A 50 -15.01 -4.52 -0.22
CA GLN A 50 -16.24 -5.17 -0.66
C GLN A 50 -17.26 -4.17 -1.22
N LYS A 51 -17.45 -3.03 -0.55
CA LYS A 51 -18.33 -1.94 -1.05
C LYS A 51 -17.81 -1.38 -2.37
N LEU A 52 -16.50 -1.15 -2.49
CA LEU A 52 -15.89 -0.67 -3.74
C LEU A 52 -16.05 -1.68 -4.88
N MET A 53 -15.85 -2.97 -4.61
CA MET A 53 -16.05 -4.05 -5.59
C MET A 53 -17.49 -4.09 -6.07
N ARG A 54 -18.45 -3.99 -5.14
CA ARG A 54 -19.87 -3.92 -5.47
C ARG A 54 -20.16 -2.70 -6.36
N ASN A 55 -19.63 -1.53 -6.02
CA ASN A 55 -19.80 -0.33 -6.82
C ASN A 55 -19.18 -0.45 -8.22
N ASN A 56 -18.01 -1.08 -8.33
CA ASN A 56 -17.35 -1.31 -9.62
C ASN A 56 -18.15 -2.28 -10.50
N LEU A 57 -18.76 -3.31 -9.90
CA LEU A 57 -19.59 -4.27 -10.63
C LEU A 57 -20.82 -3.61 -11.27
N PHE A 58 -21.48 -2.69 -10.55
CA PHE A 58 -22.67 -1.97 -11.04
C PHE A 58 -22.35 -0.66 -11.79
N LYS A 59 -21.07 -0.27 -11.87
CA LYS A 59 -20.62 0.89 -12.65
C LYS A 59 -20.38 0.56 -14.13
N VAL A 60 -20.31 -0.73 -14.46
CA VAL A 60 -20.24 -1.22 -15.84
C VAL A 60 -21.60 -1.03 -16.50
#